data_AF-A0A661ZLU7-F1
#
_entry.id   AF-A0A661ZLU7-F1
#
_cell.length_a   1.000
_cell.length_b   1.000
_cell.length_c   1.000
_cell.angle_alpha   90.00
_cell.angle_beta   90.00
_cell.angle_gamma   90.00
#
_symmetry.space_group_name_H-M   'P 1'
#
loop_
_entity.id
_entity.type
_entity.pdbx_description
1 polymer ?
#
loop_
_entity_poly.entity_id
_entity_poly.type
_entity_poly.pdbx_seq_one_letter_code
_entity_poly.pdbx_strand_id
1 'polypeptide(L)'
;MKKLLSILVLQILLSQTNAQSILCGETFTDERDGQEYSTILIGEQCWMAENLNVGTIVNQNGNNNQVNNSVIEKYCYNNDESECSEYGGLYEWHEMMIYQTGESVQGICADGWHLPSDQEWMQMEVFLGMSEEDVNETGFERGTDEGIQLQVGGSTGFDAIFGGIWYPGYGFIYNEDFQSPTGYYFTYFWTITPGTYNNHYMYRNVNTQFETITRWQAEWNFGYSVRCIADEFLTKIAQNKSQTISIYPNPTHDIIYFSKKKNQKFTKIELTDISGNRIYLNEKTDITDANLDVSNLPKGIYFIKIYGTNDKLIKFEKIIKE
;
A
#
# COMPACT_ATOMS: atom_id res chain seq x y z
N MET A 1 -8.14 -48.48 -43.76
CA MET A 1 -8.42 -48.84 -42.36
C MET A 1 -7.56 -47.97 -41.47
N LYS A 2 -8.15 -46.88 -40.95
CA LYS A 2 -8.45 -46.65 -39.51
C LYS A 2 -7.20 -46.18 -38.73
N LYS A 3 -7.04 -44.86 -38.50
CA LYS A 3 -7.60 -44.06 -37.37
C LYS A 3 -6.86 -44.33 -36.04
N LEU A 4 -6.10 -43.33 -35.53
CA LEU A 4 -6.35 -42.58 -34.27
C LEU A 4 -5.06 -41.94 -33.69
N LEU A 5 -5.15 -40.64 -33.39
CA LEU A 5 -4.64 -39.86 -32.22
C LEU A 5 -3.21 -40.16 -31.68
N SER A 6 -2.34 -39.19 -31.42
CA SER A 6 -2.61 -38.11 -30.49
C SER A 6 -1.74 -36.87 -30.74
N ILE A 7 -2.41 -35.73 -30.75
CA ILE A 7 -1.85 -34.38 -30.64
C ILE A 7 -1.27 -34.27 -29.21
N LEU A 8 0.04 -34.11 -29.08
CA LEU A 8 0.67 -33.59 -27.86
C LEU A 8 1.24 -32.21 -28.21
N VAL A 9 0.34 -31.26 -28.47
CA VAL A 9 0.65 -29.85 -28.23
C VAL A 9 0.85 -29.78 -26.73
N LEU A 10 2.11 -29.68 -26.31
CA LEU A 10 2.49 -29.40 -24.94
C LEU A 10 1.80 -28.09 -24.57
N GLN A 11 0.65 -28.22 -23.88
CA GLN A 11 0.00 -27.12 -23.20
C GLN A 11 1.04 -26.62 -22.20
N ILE A 12 1.69 -25.51 -22.56
CA ILE A 12 2.23 -24.59 -21.58
C ILE A 12 1.01 -24.20 -20.76
N LEU A 13 0.80 -24.89 -19.64
CA LEU A 13 0.07 -24.37 -18.51
C LEU A 13 0.82 -23.08 -18.15
N LEU A 14 0.37 -21.97 -18.73
CA LEU A 14 0.46 -20.69 -18.07
C LEU A 14 -0.22 -20.92 -16.72
N SER A 15 0.56 -21.22 -15.70
CA SER A 15 0.18 -20.81 -14.35
C SER A 15 0.17 -19.29 -14.39
N GLN A 16 -0.92 -18.71 -14.89
CA GLN A 16 -1.35 -17.45 -14.34
C GLN A 16 -1.73 -17.81 -12.90
N THR A 17 -0.73 -17.76 -12.02
CA THR A 17 -1.01 -17.44 -10.63
C THR A 17 -1.87 -16.20 -10.74
N ASN A 18 -3.13 -16.34 -10.35
CA ASN A 18 -4.03 -15.22 -10.26
C ASN A 18 -3.48 -14.42 -9.09
N ALA A 19 -2.45 -13.58 -9.35
CA ALA A 19 -1.88 -12.70 -8.36
C ALA A 19 -3.03 -11.80 -7.94
N GLN A 20 -3.59 -12.11 -6.77
CA GLN A 20 -4.71 -11.38 -6.25
C GLN A 20 -4.17 -9.98 -5.95
N SER A 21 -4.57 -9.02 -6.79
CA SER A 21 -4.11 -7.64 -6.66
C SER A 21 -4.45 -7.13 -5.26
N ILE A 22 -3.45 -6.65 -4.52
CA ILE A 22 -3.63 -6.03 -3.21
C ILE A 22 -4.63 -4.89 -3.34
N LEU A 23 -5.64 -4.83 -2.47
CA LEU A 23 -6.59 -3.73 -2.42
C LEU A 23 -6.23 -2.83 -1.23
N CYS A 24 -5.65 -1.67 -1.51
CA CYS A 24 -5.23 -0.76 -0.45
C CYS A 24 -6.43 -0.20 0.31
N GLY A 25 -6.32 -0.13 1.64
CA GLY A 25 -7.43 0.24 2.52
C GLY A 25 -8.29 -0.95 2.97
N GLU A 26 -7.86 -2.18 2.68
CA GLU A 26 -8.41 -3.42 3.25
C GLU A 26 -7.33 -4.15 4.05
N THR A 27 -7.74 -5.07 4.90
CA THR A 27 -6.82 -5.95 5.63
C THR A 27 -6.16 -6.94 4.68
N PHE A 28 -4.83 -7.05 4.78
CA PHE A 28 -4.01 -8.09 4.18
C PHE A 28 -3.74 -9.18 5.22
N THR A 29 -3.89 -10.44 4.84
CA THR A 29 -3.54 -11.58 5.69
C THR A 29 -2.27 -12.22 5.12
N ASP A 30 -1.21 -12.27 5.93
CA ASP A 30 0.02 -12.96 5.58
C ASP A 30 -0.18 -14.48 5.66
N GLU A 31 -0.03 -15.18 4.53
CA GLU A 31 -0.25 -16.63 4.48
C GLU A 31 0.82 -17.44 5.24
N ARG A 32 1.96 -16.81 5.58
CA ARG A 32 3.09 -17.48 6.22
C ARG A 32 2.82 -17.79 7.69
N ASP A 33 2.09 -16.92 8.38
CA ASP A 33 1.80 -17.01 9.82
C ASP A 33 0.33 -16.71 10.19
N GLY A 34 -0.49 -16.27 9.23
CA GLY A 34 -1.88 -15.89 9.44
C GLY A 34 -2.06 -14.51 10.08
N GLN A 35 -0.99 -13.72 10.21
CA GLN A 35 -1.06 -12.38 10.77
C GLN A 35 -1.82 -11.46 9.82
N GLU A 36 -2.74 -10.68 10.39
CA GLU A 36 -3.49 -9.67 9.66
C GLU A 36 -2.82 -8.30 9.84
N TYR A 37 -2.71 -7.57 8.74
CA TYR A 37 -2.18 -6.22 8.63
C TYR A 37 -3.20 -5.34 7.92
N SER A 38 -3.65 -4.27 8.57
CA SER A 38 -4.40 -3.22 7.89
C SER A 38 -3.48 -2.52 6.89
N THR A 39 -4.06 -2.02 5.80
CA THR A 39 -3.30 -1.30 4.77
C THR A 39 -3.85 0.09 4.58
N ILE A 40 -2.98 1.06 4.33
CA ILE A 40 -3.33 2.47 4.24
C ILE A 40 -2.64 3.12 3.04
N LEU A 41 -3.37 4.00 2.36
CA LEU A 41 -2.86 4.74 1.20
C LEU A 41 -2.33 6.09 1.67
N ILE A 42 -1.03 6.33 1.52
CA ILE A 42 -0.41 7.63 1.74
C ILE A 42 0.23 8.06 0.42
N GLY A 43 -0.26 9.17 -0.14
CA GLY A 43 0.12 9.59 -1.48
C GLY A 43 -0.20 8.52 -2.52
N GLU A 44 0.85 8.03 -3.18
CA GLU A 44 0.77 6.99 -4.22
C GLU A 44 1.26 5.62 -3.71
N GLN A 45 1.49 5.47 -2.41
CA GLN A 45 2.04 4.25 -1.80
C GLN A 45 1.02 3.59 -0.87
N CYS A 46 0.93 2.27 -0.95
CA CYS A 46 0.15 1.48 -0.01
C CYS A 46 1.06 0.88 1.04
N TRP A 47 0.91 1.31 2.29
CA TRP A 47 1.71 0.89 3.43
C TRP A 47 0.94 -0.08 4.31
N MET A 48 1.64 -0.99 4.99
CA MET A 48 1.11 -1.66 6.18
C MET A 48 0.93 -0.64 7.32
N ALA A 49 -0.18 -0.73 8.04
CA ALA A 49 -0.51 0.15 9.17
C ALA A 49 0.05 -0.37 10.51
N GLU A 50 0.39 -1.65 10.60
CA GLU A 50 1.07 -2.25 11.74
C GLU A 50 2.53 -2.58 11.40
N ASN A 51 3.36 -2.73 12.44
CA ASN A 51 4.74 -3.17 12.29
C ASN A 51 4.77 -4.68 11.98
N LEU A 52 5.66 -5.10 11.09
CA LEU A 52 5.78 -6.50 10.69
C LEU A 52 6.14 -7.40 11.89
N ASN A 53 5.53 -8.57 11.96
CA ASN A 53 5.64 -9.50 13.11
C ASN A 53 5.85 -10.96 12.68
N VAL A 54 6.59 -11.14 11.58
CA VAL A 54 6.86 -12.46 11.01
C VAL A 54 8.13 -13.07 11.60
N GLY A 55 8.15 -14.40 11.73
CA GLY A 55 9.34 -15.14 12.16
C GLY A 55 9.31 -15.56 13.63
N THR A 56 10.41 -16.19 14.06
CA THR A 56 10.56 -16.83 15.37
C THR A 56 11.32 -15.91 16.32
N ILE A 57 10.85 -15.79 17.56
CA ILE A 57 11.55 -15.03 18.59
C ILE A 57 12.92 -15.64 18.91
N VAL A 58 13.94 -14.79 18.96
CA VAL A 58 15.27 -15.11 19.49
C VAL A 58 15.47 -14.40 20.82
N ASN A 59 15.64 -15.19 21.88
CA ASN A 59 15.83 -14.64 23.22
C ASN A 59 17.26 -14.14 23.41
N GLN A 60 17.37 -12.91 23.89
CA GLN A 60 18.65 -12.21 24.11
C GLN A 60 19.39 -12.64 25.39
N ASN A 61 19.48 -13.95 25.63
CA ASN A 61 20.32 -14.50 26.68
C ASN A 61 21.78 -14.48 26.23
N GLY A 62 22.46 -13.35 26.41
CA GLY A 62 23.91 -13.22 26.22
C GLY A 62 24.37 -12.60 24.89
N ASN A 63 23.62 -11.65 24.33
CA ASN A 63 23.90 -10.97 23.05
C ASN A 63 23.89 -11.92 21.83
N ASN A 64 22.87 -12.77 21.72
CA ASN A 64 22.73 -13.61 20.53
C ASN A 64 22.09 -12.78 19.43
N ASN A 65 22.84 -12.49 18.37
CA ASN A 65 22.30 -11.80 17.20
C ASN A 65 21.40 -12.73 16.38
N GLN A 66 20.55 -12.14 15.53
CA GLN A 66 19.85 -12.86 14.46
C GLN A 66 20.90 -13.44 13.48
N VAL A 67 20.70 -14.69 13.05
CA VAL A 67 21.68 -15.45 12.28
C VAL A 67 21.13 -15.97 10.97
N ASN A 68 22.00 -16.02 9.96
CA ASN A 68 21.66 -16.55 8.64
C ASN A 68 21.49 -18.08 8.68
N ASN A 69 20.30 -18.54 9.01
CA ASN A 69 19.94 -19.95 9.12
C ASN A 69 18.68 -20.33 8.30
N SER A 70 18.21 -19.42 7.43
CA SER A 70 16.99 -19.57 6.63
C SER A 70 15.68 -19.62 7.43
N VAL A 71 15.71 -19.29 8.72
CA VAL A 71 14.53 -19.02 9.54
C VAL A 71 14.47 -17.52 9.74
N ILE A 72 13.30 -16.91 9.50
CA ILE A 72 13.14 -15.50 9.83
C ILE A 72 13.12 -15.38 11.35
N GLU A 73 14.01 -14.56 11.88
CA GLU A 73 14.19 -14.33 13.31
C GLU A 73 13.79 -12.90 13.68
N LYS A 74 13.21 -12.73 14.88
CA LYS A 74 12.81 -11.43 15.40
C LYS A 74 13.18 -11.29 16.86
N TYR A 75 13.35 -10.05 17.31
CA TYR A 75 13.32 -9.73 18.73
C TYR A 75 11.94 -9.22 19.11
N CYS A 76 11.45 -9.71 20.24
CA CYS A 76 10.28 -9.15 20.91
C CYS A 76 10.77 -8.45 22.18
N TYR A 77 10.20 -7.27 22.46
CA TYR A 77 10.55 -6.52 23.65
C TYR A 77 10.44 -7.41 24.90
N ASN A 78 11.40 -7.29 25.83
CA ASN A 78 11.54 -8.15 27.01
C ASN A 78 11.61 -9.67 26.76
N ASN A 79 11.88 -10.10 25.52
CA ASN A 79 11.80 -11.50 25.09
C ASN A 79 10.40 -12.11 25.31
N ASP A 80 9.34 -11.31 25.14
CA ASP A 80 7.95 -11.75 25.29
C ASP A 80 7.18 -11.63 23.98
N GLU A 81 6.65 -12.75 23.47
CA GLU A 81 5.88 -12.80 22.22
C GLU A 81 4.60 -11.95 22.28
N SER A 82 4.03 -11.71 23.47
CA SER A 82 2.86 -10.81 23.58
C SER A 82 3.22 -9.37 23.25
N GLU A 83 4.45 -8.94 23.54
CA GLU A 83 4.94 -7.61 23.19
C GLU A 83 5.10 -7.47 21.67
N CYS A 84 5.58 -8.51 20.99
CA CYS A 84 5.60 -8.56 19.51
C CYS A 84 4.20 -8.47 18.91
N SER A 85 3.19 -9.04 19.59
CA SER A 85 1.80 -8.99 19.14
C SER A 85 1.22 -7.58 19.23
N GLU A 86 1.73 -6.75 20.14
CA GLU A 86 1.29 -5.36 20.32
C GLU A 86 2.13 -4.37 19.48
N TYR A 87 3.46 -4.53 19.47
CA TYR A 87 4.41 -3.57 18.92
C TYR A 87 5.05 -3.98 17.59
N GLY A 88 4.87 -5.24 17.17
CA GLY A 88 5.59 -5.87 16.07
C GLY A 88 6.97 -6.38 16.47
N GLY A 89 7.63 -7.07 15.52
CA GLY A 89 8.99 -7.57 15.70
C GLY A 89 10.04 -6.49 15.44
N LEU A 90 11.18 -6.63 16.12
CA LEU A 90 12.38 -5.85 15.87
C LEU A 90 13.40 -6.72 15.13
N TYR A 91 13.94 -6.20 14.03
CA TYR A 91 14.83 -6.94 13.13
C TYR A 91 16.16 -6.22 12.95
N GLU A 92 17.25 -6.99 12.91
CA GLU A 92 18.53 -6.51 12.43
C GLU A 92 18.45 -6.28 10.92
N TRP A 93 19.24 -5.34 10.41
CA TRP A 93 19.15 -4.92 9.02
C TRP A 93 19.39 -6.09 8.05
N HIS A 94 20.40 -6.93 8.33
CA HIS A 94 20.68 -8.09 7.50
C HIS A 94 19.58 -9.15 7.55
N GLU A 95 18.92 -9.32 8.71
CA GLU A 95 17.82 -10.28 8.88
C GLU A 95 16.60 -9.83 8.06
N MET A 96 16.19 -8.57 8.18
CA MET A 96 15.07 -8.08 7.37
C MET A 96 15.34 -8.20 5.87
N MET A 97 16.60 -8.02 5.46
CA MET A 97 17.04 -8.14 4.08
C MET A 97 17.21 -9.58 3.63
N ILE A 98 16.92 -10.58 4.48
CA ILE A 98 17.19 -12.00 4.26
C ILE A 98 18.62 -12.27 3.76
N TYR A 99 19.58 -11.49 4.29
CA TYR A 99 20.99 -11.48 3.92
C TYR A 99 21.25 -11.26 2.42
N GLN A 100 20.33 -10.57 1.74
CA GLN A 100 20.45 -10.14 0.35
C GLN A 100 20.82 -8.65 0.27
N THR A 101 21.31 -8.24 -0.89
CA THR A 101 21.58 -6.83 -1.22
C THR A 101 20.88 -6.48 -2.52
N GLY A 102 20.34 -5.26 -2.61
CA GLY A 102 19.63 -4.78 -3.79
C GLY A 102 18.92 -3.46 -3.53
N GLU A 103 18.60 -2.75 -4.61
CA GLU A 103 17.90 -1.45 -4.58
C GLU A 103 16.38 -1.61 -4.44
N SER A 104 15.86 -2.80 -4.69
CA SER A 104 14.47 -3.18 -4.45
C SER A 104 14.47 -4.65 -4.07
N VAL A 105 14.03 -4.93 -2.84
CA VAL A 105 14.04 -6.26 -2.26
C VAL A 105 12.75 -6.49 -1.47
N GLN A 106 12.13 -7.64 -1.72
CA GLN A 106 11.02 -8.12 -0.90
C GLN A 106 11.45 -8.26 0.58
N GLY A 107 12.65 -8.80 0.82
CA GLY A 107 13.15 -9.04 2.17
C GLY A 107 12.23 -9.98 2.95
N ILE A 108 12.00 -9.68 4.23
CA ILE A 108 11.06 -10.39 5.09
C ILE A 108 9.58 -10.04 4.84
N CYS A 109 9.27 -9.11 3.93
CA CYS A 109 7.89 -8.82 3.55
C CYS A 109 7.23 -10.00 2.80
N ALA A 110 5.91 -10.07 2.86
CA ALA A 110 5.15 -11.09 2.16
C ALA A 110 5.19 -10.89 0.64
N ASP A 111 4.80 -11.91 -0.13
CA ASP A 111 4.75 -11.81 -1.59
C ASP A 111 3.83 -10.66 -2.04
N GLY A 112 4.29 -9.84 -2.99
CA GLY A 112 3.60 -8.63 -3.45
C GLY A 112 3.85 -7.40 -2.57
N TRP A 113 4.70 -7.52 -1.55
CA TRP A 113 5.15 -6.44 -0.69
C TRP A 113 6.68 -6.38 -0.65
N HIS A 114 7.24 -5.20 -0.43
CA HIS A 114 8.68 -5.00 -0.29
C HIS A 114 9.03 -4.08 0.89
N LEU A 115 10.31 -4.14 1.26
CA LEU A 115 10.89 -3.27 2.26
C LEU A 115 11.13 -1.87 1.68
N PRO A 116 10.72 -0.79 2.37
CA PRO A 116 10.80 0.57 1.86
C PRO A 116 12.26 1.04 1.74
N SER A 117 12.55 1.69 0.62
CA SER A 117 13.76 2.48 0.44
C SER A 117 13.64 3.84 1.14
N ASP A 118 14.78 4.49 1.36
CA ASP A 118 14.83 5.87 1.84
C ASP A 118 14.09 6.82 0.90
N GLN A 119 14.15 6.59 -0.41
CA GLN A 119 13.44 7.37 -1.41
C GLN A 119 11.92 7.25 -1.28
N GLU A 120 11.42 6.08 -0.92
CA GLU A 120 9.99 5.83 -0.72
C GLU A 120 9.48 6.49 0.57
N TRP A 121 10.27 6.47 1.64
CA TRP A 121 10.00 7.30 2.81
C TRP A 121 9.98 8.78 2.46
N MET A 122 10.93 9.27 1.67
CA MET A 122 10.98 10.67 1.22
C MET A 122 9.76 11.07 0.38
N GLN A 123 9.26 10.17 -0.47
CA GLN A 123 8.02 10.42 -1.24
C GLN A 123 6.81 10.58 -0.32
N MET A 124 6.71 9.74 0.72
CA MET A 124 5.68 9.88 1.74
C MET A 124 5.82 11.22 2.48
N GLU A 125 7.01 11.56 2.96
CA GLU A 125 7.29 12.81 3.68
C GLU A 125 6.90 14.05 2.86
N VAL A 126 7.26 14.09 1.57
CA VAL A 126 6.87 15.18 0.66
C VAL A 126 5.36 15.25 0.47
N PHE A 127 4.69 14.10 0.36
CA PHE A 127 3.23 14.07 0.28
C PHE A 127 2.56 14.65 1.54
N LEU A 128 3.18 14.47 2.72
CA LEU A 128 2.69 15.02 3.99
C LEU A 128 2.98 16.51 4.17
N GLY A 129 3.76 17.12 3.28
CA GLY A 129 4.02 18.56 3.27
C GLY A 129 5.49 18.96 3.40
N MET A 130 6.41 17.99 3.52
CA MET A 130 7.83 18.29 3.69
C MET A 130 8.40 19.01 2.46
N SER A 131 9.20 20.04 2.70
CA SER A 131 9.84 20.79 1.62
C SER A 131 10.93 19.97 0.91
N GLU A 132 11.22 20.31 -0.36
CA GLU A 132 12.34 19.70 -1.09
C GLU A 132 13.70 19.96 -0.41
N GLU A 133 13.83 21.06 0.34
CA GLU A 133 15.03 21.37 1.11
C GLU A 133 15.18 20.37 2.28
N ASP A 134 14.14 20.25 3.11
CA ASP A 134 14.18 19.41 4.31
C ASP A 134 14.26 17.91 3.98
N VAL A 135 13.57 17.47 2.92
CA VAL A 135 13.50 16.04 2.58
C VAL A 135 14.84 15.46 2.14
N ASN A 136 15.76 16.29 1.63
CA ASN A 136 17.08 15.83 1.20
C ASN A 136 18.11 15.83 2.34
N GLU A 137 17.84 16.52 3.44
CA GLU A 137 18.76 16.60 4.58
C GLU A 137 18.72 15.35 5.46
N THR A 138 19.78 15.11 6.21
CA THR A 138 19.80 14.15 7.34
C THR A 138 19.76 14.94 8.64
N GLY A 139 18.94 14.54 9.60
CA GLY A 139 18.81 15.25 10.86
C GLY A 139 17.75 14.67 11.77
N PHE A 140 17.77 15.11 13.03
CA PHE A 140 16.83 14.67 14.07
C PHE A 140 15.47 15.37 13.96
N GLU A 141 15.44 16.59 13.42
CA GLU A 141 14.23 17.41 13.35
C GLU A 141 14.03 17.93 11.92
N ARG A 142 13.48 17.09 11.03
CA ARG A 142 13.19 17.50 9.65
C ARG A 142 11.70 17.70 9.41
N GLY A 143 11.39 18.71 8.60
CA GLY A 143 10.02 19.09 8.26
C GLY A 143 9.38 19.93 9.35
N THR A 144 8.04 19.89 9.44
CA THR A 144 7.26 20.68 10.39
C THR A 144 6.48 19.81 11.35
N ASP A 145 5.64 18.90 10.85
CA ASP A 145 4.68 18.14 11.65
C ASP A 145 4.50 16.69 11.15
N GLU A 146 5.34 16.23 10.22
CA GLU A 146 5.26 14.89 9.61
C GLU A 146 5.40 13.78 10.65
N GLY A 147 6.16 14.02 11.72
CA GLY A 147 6.25 13.13 12.87
C GLY A 147 4.87 12.94 13.51
N ILE A 148 4.18 14.04 13.87
CA ILE A 148 2.81 13.99 14.45
C ILE A 148 1.83 13.32 13.49
N GLN A 149 1.91 13.64 12.20
CA GLN A 149 1.01 13.07 11.19
C GLN A 149 1.11 11.53 11.12
N LEU A 150 2.30 10.98 11.38
CA LEU A 150 2.59 9.54 11.36
C LEU A 150 2.37 8.82 12.70
N GLN A 151 2.29 9.54 13.82
CA GLN A 151 2.07 8.95 15.14
C GLN A 151 0.69 8.26 15.26
N VAL A 152 0.54 7.43 16.30
CA VAL A 152 -0.76 6.85 16.69
C VAL A 152 -1.80 7.95 16.90
N GLY A 153 -2.89 7.90 16.14
CA GLY A 153 -3.95 8.92 16.16
C GLY A 153 -3.63 10.17 15.32
N GLY A 154 -2.55 10.14 14.54
CA GLY A 154 -2.19 11.16 13.55
C GLY A 154 -3.15 11.18 12.34
N SER A 155 -2.91 12.10 11.41
CA SER A 155 -3.78 12.34 10.26
C SER A 155 -3.71 11.25 9.17
N THR A 156 -2.65 10.44 9.16
CA THR A 156 -2.34 9.52 8.06
C THR A 156 -2.95 8.14 8.23
N GLY A 157 -3.28 7.73 9.45
CA GLY A 157 -3.58 6.33 9.78
C GLY A 157 -2.36 5.40 9.64
N PHE A 158 -1.15 5.95 9.50
CA PHE A 158 0.08 5.16 9.59
C PHE A 158 0.23 4.57 11.00
N ASP A 159 -0.19 5.30 12.03
CA ASP A 159 -0.19 4.86 13.42
C ASP A 159 1.14 4.20 13.81
N ALA A 160 2.23 4.99 13.82
CA ALA A 160 3.56 4.55 14.21
C ALA A 160 3.59 4.10 15.67
N ILE A 161 3.27 2.82 15.90
CA ILE A 161 3.30 2.20 17.22
C ILE A 161 4.73 2.23 17.79
N PHE A 162 4.88 2.75 19.00
CA PHE A 162 6.15 3.03 19.67
C PHE A 162 6.84 1.78 20.24
N GLY A 163 7.30 0.88 19.37
CA GLY A 163 7.90 -0.41 19.75
C GLY A 163 9.32 -0.37 20.34
N GLY A 164 9.89 0.82 20.57
CA GLY A 164 11.25 0.94 21.09
C GLY A 164 12.31 0.41 20.12
N ILE A 165 13.44 -0.07 20.66
CA ILE A 165 14.56 -0.65 19.91
C ILE A 165 15.22 -1.80 20.66
N TRP A 166 15.94 -2.64 19.92
CA TRP A 166 17.03 -3.45 20.46
C TRP A 166 18.37 -2.75 20.18
N TYR A 167 19.09 -2.39 21.25
CA TYR A 167 20.40 -1.75 21.16
C TYR A 167 21.51 -2.75 21.52
N PRO A 168 22.43 -3.06 20.58
CA PRO A 168 23.58 -3.92 20.82
C PRO A 168 24.43 -3.50 22.03
N GLY A 169 24.50 -4.37 23.03
CA GLY A 169 25.29 -4.12 24.26
C GLY A 169 24.56 -3.34 25.36
N TYR A 170 23.39 -2.77 25.09
CA TYR A 170 22.55 -2.08 26.09
C TYR A 170 21.23 -2.82 26.34
N GLY A 171 20.75 -3.59 25.36
CA GLY A 171 19.55 -4.38 25.46
C GLY A 171 18.33 -3.70 24.84
N PHE A 172 17.14 -4.11 25.27
CA PHE A 172 15.89 -3.47 24.86
C PHE A 172 15.77 -2.09 25.49
N ILE A 173 15.51 -1.08 24.67
CA ILE A 173 15.26 0.28 25.13
C ILE A 173 13.86 0.67 24.68
N TYR A 174 13.02 1.00 25.65
CA TYR A 174 11.66 1.48 25.44
C TYR A 174 11.46 2.65 26.38
N ASN A 175 11.02 3.78 25.84
CA ASN A 175 10.87 5.05 26.57
C ASN A 175 12.20 5.49 27.22
N GLU A 176 12.83 6.54 26.72
CA GLU A 176 14.18 6.85 27.21
C GLU A 176 14.16 7.19 28.71
N ASP A 177 14.75 6.30 29.52
CA ASP A 177 15.17 6.53 30.91
C ASP A 177 16.23 7.66 31.04
N PHE A 178 16.54 8.37 29.95
CA PHE A 178 17.40 9.55 29.92
C PHE A 178 16.68 10.77 30.51
N GLN A 179 16.49 10.75 31.83
CA GLN A 179 16.19 11.92 32.66
C GLN A 179 15.00 12.81 32.24
N SER A 180 14.01 12.29 31.50
CA SER A 180 12.75 13.01 31.27
C SER A 180 11.74 12.67 32.37
N PRO A 181 11.24 13.64 33.15
CA PRO A 181 10.27 13.38 34.22
C PRO A 181 8.91 12.89 33.73
N THR A 182 8.65 12.87 32.42
CA THR A 182 7.41 12.39 31.80
C THR A 182 7.58 11.16 30.91
N GLY A 183 8.82 10.70 30.68
CA GLY A 183 9.13 9.76 29.61
C GLY A 183 8.80 10.33 28.22
N TYR A 184 9.35 9.72 27.16
CA TYR A 184 8.89 9.95 25.80
C TYR A 184 8.95 8.63 25.02
N TYR A 185 7.97 8.42 24.16
CA TYR A 185 7.85 7.18 23.39
C TYR A 185 8.42 7.38 21.99
N PHE A 186 8.98 6.31 21.43
CA PHE A 186 9.64 6.35 20.14
C PHE A 186 9.55 4.99 19.43
N THR A 187 9.68 5.04 18.10
CA THR A 187 9.88 3.87 17.25
C THR A 187 10.87 4.22 16.15
N TYR A 188 11.63 3.22 15.73
CA TYR A 188 12.58 3.33 14.63
C TYR A 188 12.14 2.39 13.52
N PHE A 189 12.26 2.86 12.28
CA PHE A 189 11.96 2.10 11.09
C PHE A 189 13.19 1.97 10.23
N TRP A 190 13.55 0.74 9.89
CA TRP A 190 14.59 0.52 8.90
C TRP A 190 14.13 0.93 7.51
N THR A 191 15.10 1.37 6.70
CA THR A 191 14.99 1.37 5.24
C THR A 191 16.05 0.44 4.65
N ILE A 192 15.86 0.03 3.40
CA ILE A 192 16.86 -0.79 2.70
C ILE A 192 18.07 0.01 2.18
N THR A 193 18.08 1.32 2.37
CA THR A 193 19.08 2.18 1.76
C THR A 193 20.35 2.22 2.62
N PRO A 194 21.53 1.87 2.04
CA PRO A 194 22.80 2.03 2.73
C PRO A 194 23.06 3.49 3.13
N GLY A 195 23.65 3.67 4.31
CA GLY A 195 24.17 4.94 4.78
C GLY A 195 25.51 5.30 4.14
N THR A 196 26.11 6.38 4.61
CA THR A 196 27.43 6.84 4.15
C THR A 196 28.58 6.16 4.88
N TYR A 197 28.34 5.60 6.06
CA TYR A 197 29.33 4.82 6.81
C TYR A 197 29.21 3.32 6.50
N ASN A 198 30.34 2.62 6.56
CA ASN A 198 30.35 1.17 6.37
C ASN A 198 29.43 0.49 7.39
N ASN A 199 28.63 -0.46 6.92
CA ASN A 199 27.66 -1.22 7.70
C ASN A 199 26.63 -0.34 8.44
N HIS A 200 26.41 0.88 7.99
CA HIS A 200 25.33 1.73 8.45
C HIS A 200 24.24 1.82 7.39
N TYR A 201 23.01 1.92 7.85
CA TYR A 201 21.82 1.94 7.00
C TYR A 201 20.87 3.01 7.47
N MET A 202 20.11 3.56 6.53
CA MET A 202 19.20 4.65 6.80
C MET A 202 18.01 4.16 7.63
N TYR A 203 17.55 5.00 8.54
CA TYR A 203 16.35 4.76 9.34
C TYR A 203 15.49 6.02 9.43
N ARG A 204 14.24 5.83 9.84
CA ARG A 204 13.35 6.89 10.32
C ARG A 204 13.06 6.72 11.80
N ASN A 205 12.95 7.82 12.52
CA ASN A 205 12.45 7.80 13.89
C ASN A 205 11.26 8.75 14.04
N VAL A 206 10.22 8.22 14.67
CA VAL A 206 9.00 8.94 15.06
C VAL A 206 8.91 8.82 16.58
N ASN A 207 8.77 9.95 17.26
CA ASN A 207 8.77 10.01 18.71
C ASN A 207 7.82 11.10 19.22
N THR A 208 7.44 11.05 20.50
CA THR A 208 6.51 12.01 21.10
C THR A 208 7.16 13.31 21.56
N GLN A 209 8.47 13.45 21.42
CA GLN A 209 9.21 14.65 21.86
C GLN A 209 9.22 15.74 20.79
N PHE A 210 9.23 15.36 19.52
CA PHE A 210 9.31 16.28 18.39
C PHE A 210 8.11 16.12 17.46
N GLU A 211 7.71 17.23 16.84
CA GLU A 211 6.65 17.24 15.82
C GLU A 211 7.14 16.72 14.47
N THR A 212 8.45 16.80 14.27
CA THR A 212 9.21 16.47 13.06
C THR A 212 9.59 14.99 12.99
N ILE A 213 10.14 14.57 11.85
CA ILE A 213 10.64 13.20 11.66
C ILE A 213 12.18 13.20 11.56
N THR A 214 12.81 12.22 12.21
CA THR A 214 14.26 12.01 12.10
C THR A 214 14.58 11.17 10.87
N ARG A 215 15.63 11.54 10.15
CA ARG A 215 16.31 10.71 9.13
C ARG A 215 17.80 10.65 9.46
N TRP A 216 18.28 9.46 9.80
CA TRP A 216 19.69 9.24 10.12
C TRP A 216 20.12 7.82 9.75
N GLN A 217 21.33 7.42 10.14
CA GLN A 217 21.90 6.10 9.88
C GLN A 217 22.34 5.40 11.15
N ALA A 218 22.20 4.09 11.21
CA ALA A 218 22.58 3.26 12.34
C ALA A 218 23.29 1.98 11.87
N GLU A 219 24.07 1.36 12.76
CA GLU A 219 24.74 0.08 12.47
C GLU A 219 23.71 -1.04 12.23
N TRP A 220 24.08 -1.98 11.36
CA TRP A 220 23.24 -3.11 10.94
C TRP A 220 22.66 -3.97 12.06
N ASN A 221 23.30 -4.03 13.22
CA ASN A 221 22.95 -4.91 14.34
C ASN A 221 21.93 -4.30 15.30
N PHE A 222 21.48 -3.06 15.06
CA PHE A 222 20.33 -2.51 15.76
C PHE A 222 19.06 -3.26 15.35
N GLY A 223 18.18 -3.55 16.32
CA GLY A 223 16.86 -4.10 16.03
C GLY A 223 15.82 -3.01 15.98
N TYR A 224 15.30 -2.72 14.79
CA TYR A 224 14.24 -1.73 14.56
C TYR A 224 13.01 -2.38 13.93
N SER A 225 11.88 -1.67 14.02
CA SER A 225 10.63 -2.09 13.40
C SER A 225 10.74 -2.01 11.87
N VAL A 226 9.91 -2.82 11.21
CA VAL A 226 9.83 -2.87 9.75
C VAL A 226 8.38 -2.67 9.33
N ARG A 227 8.19 -1.92 8.25
CA ARG A 227 6.91 -1.81 7.53
C ARG A 227 7.13 -2.18 6.08
N CYS A 228 6.11 -2.72 5.44
CA CYS A 228 6.17 -3.09 4.03
C CYS A 228 5.28 -2.18 3.18
N ILE A 229 5.69 -1.97 1.94
CA ILE A 229 4.93 -1.27 0.89
C ILE A 229 4.50 -2.29 -0.15
N ALA A 230 3.28 -2.17 -0.68
CA ALA A 230 2.81 -3.05 -1.75
C ALA A 230 3.49 -2.72 -3.09
N ASP A 231 3.93 -3.75 -3.83
CA ASP A 231 4.55 -3.61 -5.16
C ASP A 231 3.56 -3.03 -6.18
N GLU A 232 2.37 -3.61 -6.19
CA GLU A 232 1.25 -3.21 -7.03
C GLU A 232 -0.05 -3.36 -6.24
N PHE A 233 -0.89 -2.32 -6.29
CA PHE A 233 -2.16 -2.33 -5.59
C PHE A 233 -3.25 -1.59 -6.37
N LEU A 234 -4.50 -1.94 -6.08
CA LEU A 234 -5.67 -1.19 -6.51
C LEU A 234 -6.15 -0.33 -5.36
N THR A 235 -6.67 0.85 -5.69
CA THR A 235 -7.49 1.63 -4.75
C THR A 235 -8.96 1.28 -4.96
N LYS A 236 -9.81 1.50 -3.95
CA LYS A 236 -11.28 1.35 -4.09
C LYS A 236 -11.84 2.16 -5.26
N ILE A 237 -11.21 3.29 -5.60
CA ILE A 237 -11.55 4.12 -6.77
C ILE A 237 -11.10 3.44 -8.08
N ALA A 238 -9.91 2.83 -8.11
CA ALA A 238 -9.40 2.09 -9.27
C ALA A 238 -10.23 0.83 -9.57
N GLN A 239 -10.81 0.16 -8.56
CA GLN A 239 -11.78 -0.93 -8.80
C GLN A 239 -13.04 -0.43 -9.53
N ASN A 240 -13.48 0.80 -9.27
CA ASN A 240 -14.55 1.42 -10.05
C ASN A 240 -14.07 1.87 -11.45
N LYS A 241 -12.78 2.17 -11.63
CA LYS A 241 -12.18 2.55 -12.92
C LYS A 241 -11.88 1.35 -13.83
N SER A 242 -11.68 0.15 -13.29
CA SER A 242 -11.45 -1.11 -14.04
C SER A 242 -12.68 -1.60 -14.81
N GLN A 243 -13.85 -1.02 -14.54
CA GLN A 243 -15.10 -1.17 -15.29
C GLN A 243 -15.19 -0.14 -16.44
N THR A 244 -14.17 -0.08 -17.32
CA THR A 244 -14.12 0.92 -18.40
C THR A 244 -15.21 0.70 -19.45
N ILE A 245 -16.37 1.34 -19.22
CA ILE A 245 -17.33 1.65 -20.27
C ILE A 245 -16.86 2.94 -20.95
N SER A 246 -16.58 2.87 -22.25
CA SER A 246 -16.28 4.04 -23.06
C SER A 246 -17.54 4.51 -23.77
N ILE A 247 -17.80 5.81 -23.74
CA ILE A 247 -18.95 6.44 -24.37
C ILE A 247 -18.45 7.34 -25.51
N TYR A 248 -18.87 7.08 -26.75
CA TYR A 248 -18.34 7.79 -27.92
C TYR A 248 -19.34 7.80 -29.09
N PRO A 249 -19.20 8.74 -30.04
CA PRO A 249 -18.32 9.90 -29.99
C PRO A 249 -18.80 10.93 -28.96
N ASN A 250 -17.88 11.73 -28.45
CA ASN A 250 -18.18 12.90 -27.62
C ASN A 250 -17.20 14.02 -28.00
N PRO A 251 -17.63 15.08 -28.71
CA PRO A 251 -19.02 15.43 -29.05
C PRO A 251 -19.74 14.45 -29.99
N THR A 252 -21.09 14.43 -29.95
CA THR A 252 -21.95 13.56 -30.78
C THR A 252 -22.96 14.35 -31.61
N HIS A 253 -23.34 13.78 -32.76
CA HIS A 253 -24.37 14.32 -33.63
C HIS A 253 -25.67 13.51 -33.51
N ASP A 254 -25.66 12.22 -33.87
CA ASP A 254 -26.90 11.45 -33.95
C ASP A 254 -26.94 10.29 -32.98
N ILE A 255 -25.84 9.57 -32.79
CA ILE A 255 -25.82 8.31 -32.06
C ILE A 255 -24.65 8.28 -31.08
N ILE A 256 -24.92 7.82 -29.85
CA ILE A 256 -23.92 7.52 -28.82
C ILE A 256 -23.76 6.00 -28.71
N TYR A 257 -22.52 5.53 -28.75
CA TYR A 257 -22.13 4.14 -28.60
C TYR A 257 -21.49 3.89 -27.25
N PHE A 258 -21.67 2.67 -26.74
CA PHE A 258 -21.10 2.21 -25.48
C PHE A 258 -20.18 1.01 -25.75
N SER A 259 -18.87 1.16 -25.53
CA SER A 259 -17.93 0.03 -25.57
C SER A 259 -17.70 -0.52 -24.17
N LYS A 260 -17.66 -1.85 -24.06
CA LYS A 260 -17.53 -2.60 -22.80
C LYS A 260 -16.66 -3.84 -23.00
N LYS A 261 -16.11 -4.40 -21.89
CA LYS A 261 -15.48 -5.73 -21.92
C LYS A 261 -16.54 -6.83 -22.06
N LYS A 262 -16.19 -7.96 -22.70
CA LYS A 262 -17.09 -9.07 -23.07
C LYS A 262 -17.94 -9.65 -21.91
N ASN A 263 -17.47 -9.54 -20.67
CA ASN A 263 -18.14 -10.09 -19.48
C ASN A 263 -18.88 -9.02 -18.64
N GLN A 264 -18.86 -7.75 -19.06
CA GLN A 264 -19.46 -6.66 -18.28
C GLN A 264 -20.94 -6.50 -18.64
N LYS A 265 -21.80 -6.63 -17.62
CA LYS A 265 -23.25 -6.40 -17.73
C LYS A 265 -23.60 -5.06 -17.09
N PHE A 266 -24.38 -4.26 -17.81
CA PHE A 266 -25.06 -3.09 -17.25
C PHE A 266 -26.57 -3.23 -17.50
N THR A 267 -27.34 -2.76 -16.53
CA THR A 267 -28.79 -3.00 -16.42
C THR A 267 -29.60 -1.75 -16.70
N LYS A 268 -28.99 -0.56 -16.57
CA LYS A 268 -29.69 0.71 -16.71
C LYS A 268 -28.82 1.81 -17.31
N ILE A 269 -29.38 2.55 -18.26
CA ILE A 269 -28.81 3.77 -18.82
C ILE A 269 -29.82 4.91 -18.62
N GLU A 270 -29.34 6.04 -18.10
CA GLU A 270 -30.09 7.26 -17.90
C GLU A 270 -29.38 8.43 -18.61
N LEU A 271 -30.15 9.25 -19.35
CA LEU A 271 -29.68 10.52 -19.92
C LEU A 271 -30.46 11.66 -19.27
N THR A 272 -29.76 12.68 -18.79
CA THR A 272 -30.36 13.91 -18.24
C THR A 272 -29.85 15.15 -18.95
N ASP A 273 -30.65 16.22 -18.96
CA ASP A 273 -30.20 17.55 -19.35
C ASP A 273 -29.36 18.24 -18.24
N ILE A 274 -28.91 19.47 -18.47
CA ILE A 274 -28.13 20.26 -17.49
C ILE A 274 -28.93 20.64 -16.23
N SER A 275 -30.26 20.62 -16.30
CA SER A 275 -31.14 20.92 -15.19
C SER A 275 -31.49 19.67 -14.37
N GLY A 276 -30.97 18.50 -14.77
CA GLY A 276 -31.23 17.22 -14.14
C GLY A 276 -32.55 16.58 -14.57
N ASN A 277 -33.26 17.12 -15.56
CA ASN A 277 -34.46 16.49 -16.07
C ASN A 277 -34.07 15.24 -16.86
N ARG A 278 -34.75 14.13 -16.57
CA ARG A 278 -34.51 12.85 -17.24
C ARG A 278 -35.10 12.85 -18.64
N ILE A 279 -34.23 12.74 -19.63
CA ILE A 279 -34.55 12.71 -21.06
C ILE A 279 -34.75 11.27 -21.55
N TYR A 280 -33.95 10.34 -21.04
CA TYR A 280 -34.01 8.93 -21.42
C TYR A 280 -33.77 8.03 -20.22
N LEU A 281 -34.47 6.89 -20.20
CA LEU A 281 -34.26 5.82 -19.25
C LEU A 281 -34.51 4.47 -19.93
N ASN A 282 -33.57 3.54 -19.76
CA ASN A 282 -33.73 2.15 -20.19
C ASN A 282 -33.33 1.21 -19.06
N GLU A 283 -34.22 0.32 -18.67
CA GLU A 283 -34.07 -0.64 -17.56
C GLU A 283 -34.17 -2.10 -18.07
N LYS A 284 -33.48 -2.43 -19.16
CA LYS A 284 -33.46 -3.80 -19.70
C LYS A 284 -32.32 -4.64 -19.13
N THR A 285 -32.61 -5.91 -18.88
CA THR A 285 -31.78 -6.86 -18.12
C THR A 285 -30.54 -7.41 -18.82
N ASP A 286 -30.29 -7.10 -20.09
CA ASP A 286 -29.01 -7.40 -20.75
C ASP A 286 -28.89 -6.54 -22.00
N ILE A 287 -28.25 -5.38 -21.86
CA ILE A 287 -28.00 -4.50 -23.00
C ILE A 287 -26.65 -4.93 -23.60
N THR A 288 -26.70 -5.85 -24.57
CA THR A 288 -25.51 -6.44 -25.16
C THR A 288 -24.75 -5.47 -26.05
N ASP A 289 -25.46 -4.62 -26.81
CA ASP A 289 -24.90 -3.59 -27.70
C ASP A 289 -25.88 -2.41 -27.81
N ALA A 290 -25.99 -1.59 -26.76
CA ALA A 290 -26.78 -0.36 -26.89
C ALA A 290 -26.03 0.65 -27.75
N ASN A 291 -26.78 1.28 -28.63
CA ASN A 291 -26.54 2.64 -29.03
C ASN A 291 -27.73 3.49 -28.55
N LEU A 292 -27.51 4.78 -28.36
CA LEU A 292 -28.52 5.73 -27.96
C LEU A 292 -28.65 6.79 -29.05
N ASP A 293 -29.81 6.84 -29.70
CA ASP A 293 -30.16 7.86 -30.67
C ASP A 293 -30.52 9.17 -29.95
N VAL A 294 -29.74 10.21 -30.23
CA VAL A 294 -29.87 11.57 -29.70
C VAL A 294 -30.11 12.60 -30.80
N SER A 295 -30.40 12.17 -32.03
CA SER A 295 -30.60 13.04 -33.21
C SER A 295 -31.69 14.10 -32.97
N ASN A 296 -32.72 13.75 -32.21
CA ASN A 296 -33.85 14.64 -31.90
C ASN A 296 -33.58 15.62 -30.74
N LEU A 297 -32.41 15.54 -30.09
CA LEU A 297 -32.09 16.42 -28.97
C LEU A 297 -31.50 17.75 -29.45
N PRO A 298 -31.87 18.88 -28.83
CA PRO A 298 -31.22 20.16 -29.07
C PRO A 298 -29.71 20.10 -28.80
N LYS A 299 -28.95 20.93 -29.53
CA LYS A 299 -27.52 21.14 -29.25
C LYS A 299 -27.34 21.59 -27.80
N GLY A 300 -26.40 20.99 -27.07
CA GLY A 300 -26.24 21.28 -25.66
C GLY A 300 -25.43 20.23 -24.90
N ILE A 301 -25.38 20.42 -23.60
CA ILE A 301 -24.70 19.50 -22.68
C ILE A 301 -25.74 18.56 -22.06
N TYR A 302 -25.41 17.29 -22.03
CA TYR A 302 -26.19 16.25 -21.39
C TYR A 302 -25.28 15.42 -20.48
N PHE A 303 -25.88 14.68 -19.55
CA PHE A 303 -25.17 13.75 -18.70
C PHE A 303 -25.72 12.35 -18.84
N ILE A 304 -24.82 11.38 -19.03
CA ILE A 304 -25.16 9.96 -19.06
C ILE A 304 -24.74 9.31 -17.75
N LYS A 305 -25.65 8.53 -17.17
CA LYS A 305 -25.38 7.61 -16.06
C LYS A 305 -25.62 6.17 -16.51
N ILE A 306 -24.69 5.28 -16.20
CA ILE A 306 -24.77 3.85 -16.49
C ILE A 306 -24.67 3.08 -15.18
N TYR A 307 -25.57 2.12 -14.99
CA TYR A 307 -25.67 1.33 -13.78
C TYR A 307 -25.51 -0.17 -14.04
N GLY A 308 -24.92 -0.87 -13.08
CA GLY A 308 -24.68 -2.30 -13.08
C GLY A 308 -25.72 -3.12 -12.35
N THR A 309 -25.35 -4.36 -12.06
CA THR A 309 -26.07 -5.21 -11.10
C THR A 309 -26.30 -4.49 -9.78
N ASN A 310 -27.48 -4.66 -9.19
CA ASN A 310 -27.91 -4.01 -7.93
C ASN A 310 -27.97 -2.47 -7.99
N ASP A 311 -28.24 -1.88 -9.17
CA ASP A 311 -28.39 -0.42 -9.35
C ASP A 311 -27.16 0.41 -8.94
N LYS A 312 -25.97 -0.21 -8.87
CA LYS A 312 -24.72 0.52 -8.60
C LYS A 312 -24.34 1.37 -9.81
N LEU A 313 -24.10 2.66 -9.60
CA LEU A 313 -23.57 3.56 -10.64
C LEU A 313 -22.16 3.10 -11.05
N ILE A 314 -21.98 2.79 -12.33
CA ILE A 314 -20.71 2.34 -12.93
C ILE A 314 -20.00 3.50 -13.62
N LYS A 315 -20.75 4.35 -14.34
CA LYS A 315 -20.18 5.42 -15.16
C LYS A 315 -21.08 6.65 -15.14
N PHE A 316 -20.46 7.81 -15.03
CA PHE A 316 -21.10 9.11 -15.21
C PHE A 316 -20.25 9.94 -16.16
N GLU A 317 -20.84 10.46 -17.23
CA GLU A 317 -20.10 11.19 -18.25
C GLU A 317 -20.90 12.35 -18.84
N LYS A 318 -20.20 13.46 -19.08
CA LYS A 318 -20.73 14.64 -19.79
C LYS A 318 -20.68 14.38 -21.29
N ILE A 319 -21.78 14.56 -21.99
CA ILE A 319 -21.87 14.48 -23.45
C ILE A 319 -22.18 15.85 -24.04
N ILE A 320 -21.49 16.19 -25.13
CA ILE A 320 -21.74 17.40 -25.92
C ILE A 320 -22.51 16.98 -27.18
N LYS A 321 -23.75 17.45 -27.34
CA LYS A 321 -24.55 17.29 -28.56
C LYS A 321 -24.32 18.50 -29.45
N GLU A 322 -23.82 18.24 -30.65
CA GLU A 322 -23.55 19.25 -31.68
C GLU A 322 -24.64 19.37 -32.74
#